data_AF-A0ABD2YUN7-F1
#
_entry.id   AF-A0ABD2YUN7-F1
#
_cell.length_a   1.000
_cell.length_b   1.000
_cell.length_c   1.000
_cell.angle_alpha   90.00
_cell.angle_beta   90.00
_cell.angle_gamma   90.00
#
_symmetry.space_group_name_H-M   'P 1'
#
loop_
_entity.id
_entity.type
_entity.pdbx_description
1 polymer ?
#
loop_
_entity_poly.entity_id
_entity_poly.type
_entity_poly.pdbx_seq_one_letter_code
_entity_poly.pdbx_strand_id
1 'polypeptide(L)'
;MKHLRHLDISKTGITILPDFITKLYNLIILRVAEIEKIPKGFVNLTNLRNFYFIGILDTHEYLLPGPGQGCQIEELGCLHNLRGEIEICGLQNLSSYKSATKANLFGKSNIQSLKLVWEWEATAENMWYNTDVVEGLRPHSNLKSLSIKGFKGSKFPSWTLALRNLVEIKLEDLGRCEQVSPFGHLPCLQILEMTSLGNLKRIGNEFYGREILDSDTRGVVVVAVRGHQSICFQH
;
A
#
# COMPACT_ATOMS: atom_id res chain seq x y z
N MET A 1 -13.83 -14.13 -25.33
CA MET A 1 -13.52 -13.66 -23.96
C MET A 1 -14.20 -12.33 -23.59
N LYS A 2 -15.47 -12.09 -23.96
CA LYS A 2 -16.17 -10.82 -23.64
C LYS A 2 -16.74 -10.75 -22.21
N HIS A 3 -16.62 -11.81 -21.40
CA HIS A 3 -17.22 -11.87 -20.06
C HIS A 3 -16.18 -12.02 -18.93
N LEU A 4 -14.88 -12.03 -19.26
CA LEU A 4 -13.84 -12.22 -18.25
C LEU A 4 -13.81 -10.98 -17.33
N ARG A 5 -14.06 -11.22 -16.04
CA ARG A 5 -14.10 -10.18 -14.99
C ARG A 5 -12.94 -10.27 -14.01
N HIS A 6 -12.34 -11.45 -13.90
CA HIS A 6 -11.22 -11.72 -13.02
C HIS A 6 -10.12 -12.38 -13.85
N LEU A 7 -8.90 -11.84 -13.77
CA LEU A 7 -7.72 -12.44 -14.36
C LEU A 7 -6.62 -12.43 -13.31
N ASP A 8 -6.15 -13.61 -12.95
CA ASP A 8 -4.99 -13.79 -12.09
C ASP A 8 -3.89 -14.49 -12.89
N ILE A 9 -2.80 -13.77 -13.10
CA ILE A 9 -1.57 -14.24 -13.75
C ILE A 9 -0.36 -13.99 -12.85
N SER A 10 -0.60 -13.77 -11.56
CA SER A 10 0.47 -13.52 -10.59
C SER A 10 1.36 -14.74 -10.35
N LYS A 11 0.87 -15.95 -10.62
CA LYS A 11 1.58 -17.23 -10.40
C LYS A 11 1.96 -17.95 -11.69
N THR A 12 2.00 -17.24 -12.82
CA THR A 12 2.25 -17.86 -14.13
C THR A 12 3.64 -17.58 -14.67
N GLY A 13 4.46 -16.76 -14.00
CA GLY A 13 5.77 -16.34 -14.50
C GLY A 13 5.70 -15.48 -15.76
N ILE A 14 4.53 -14.91 -16.08
CA ILE A 14 4.35 -14.06 -17.26
C ILE A 14 4.92 -12.68 -16.94
N THR A 15 6.08 -12.36 -17.50
CA THR A 15 6.72 -11.04 -17.32
C THR A 15 6.30 -10.04 -18.39
N ILE A 16 5.88 -10.48 -19.58
CA ILE A 16 5.41 -9.59 -20.65
C ILE A 16 3.91 -9.78 -20.82
N LEU A 17 3.13 -8.77 -20.44
CA LEU A 17 1.69 -8.80 -20.66
C LEU A 17 1.38 -8.65 -22.16
N PRO A 18 0.66 -9.60 -22.77
CA PRO A 18 0.29 -9.49 -24.17
C PRO A 18 -0.76 -8.38 -24.38
N ASP A 19 -0.66 -7.67 -25.50
CA ASP A 19 -1.54 -6.54 -25.84
C ASP A 19 -3.04 -6.89 -25.83
N PHE A 20 -3.42 -8.16 -26.01
CA PHE A 20 -4.81 -8.56 -25.95
C PHE A 20 -5.46 -8.31 -24.59
N ILE A 21 -4.68 -8.23 -23.50
CA ILE A 21 -5.21 -7.91 -22.16
C ILE A 21 -5.94 -6.58 -22.19
N THR A 22 -5.47 -5.63 -23.00
CA THR A 22 -6.11 -4.31 -23.19
C THR A 22 -7.48 -4.35 -23.85
N LYS A 23 -7.88 -5.51 -24.40
CA LYS A 23 -9.20 -5.76 -25.02
C LYS A 23 -10.18 -6.42 -24.05
N LEU A 24 -9.79 -6.66 -22.80
CA LEU A 24 -10.63 -7.23 -21.76
C LEU A 24 -11.43 -6.11 -21.04
N TYR A 25 -12.29 -5.40 -21.78
CA TYR A 25 -13.01 -4.21 -21.28
C TYR A 25 -13.92 -4.47 -20.06
N ASN A 26 -14.31 -5.72 -19.82
CA ASN A 26 -15.14 -6.14 -18.69
C ASN A 26 -14.34 -6.62 -17.48
N LEU A 27 -13.01 -6.54 -17.54
CA LEU A 27 -12.14 -6.94 -16.44
C LEU A 27 -12.34 -6.00 -15.24
N ILE A 28 -12.58 -6.59 -14.08
CA ILE A 28 -12.81 -5.91 -12.80
C ILE A 28 -11.61 -6.11 -11.87
N ILE A 29 -11.06 -7.32 -11.86
CA ILE A 29 -9.93 -7.72 -11.01
C ILE A 29 -8.79 -8.17 -11.91
N LEU A 30 -7.61 -7.61 -11.69
CA LEU A 30 -6.37 -8.04 -12.32
C LEU A 30 -5.29 -8.23 -11.27
N ARG A 31 -4.76 -9.46 -11.18
CA ARG A 31 -3.63 -9.82 -10.33
C ARG A 31 -2.44 -10.15 -11.19
N VAL A 32 -1.32 -9.48 -10.94
CA VAL A 32 -0.11 -9.58 -11.74
C VAL A 32 1.13 -9.55 -10.85
N ALA A 33 2.17 -10.26 -11.29
CA ALA A 33 3.49 -10.26 -10.66
C ALA A 33 4.56 -10.05 -11.74
N GLU A 34 5.65 -9.36 -11.38
CA GLU A 34 6.90 -9.33 -12.17
C GLU A 34 6.76 -8.89 -13.65
N ILE A 35 5.85 -7.97 -13.97
CA ILE A 35 5.65 -7.50 -15.35
C ILE A 35 6.77 -6.55 -15.82
N GLU A 36 7.60 -6.88 -16.79
CA GLU A 36 8.60 -5.95 -17.36
C GLU A 36 8.00 -4.65 -17.92
N LYS A 37 6.81 -4.74 -18.54
CA LYS A 37 6.16 -3.59 -19.18
C LYS A 37 4.65 -3.69 -19.20
N ILE A 38 3.99 -2.60 -18.85
CA ILE A 38 2.54 -2.51 -18.97
C ILE A 38 2.15 -2.11 -20.41
N PRO A 39 1.24 -2.84 -21.08
CA PRO A 39 0.78 -2.51 -22.42
C PRO A 39 0.18 -1.11 -22.48
N LYS A 40 0.53 -0.32 -23.50
CA LYS A 40 0.03 1.07 -23.67
C LYS A 40 -1.50 1.19 -23.65
N GLY A 41 -2.20 0.14 -24.09
CA GLY A 41 -3.66 0.09 -24.11
C GLY A 41 -4.32 -0.17 -22.75
N PHE A 42 -3.58 -0.27 -21.64
CA PHE A 42 -4.16 -0.54 -20.31
C PHE A 42 -5.21 0.49 -19.88
N VAL A 43 -5.10 1.72 -20.40
CA VAL A 43 -6.09 2.79 -20.26
C VAL A 43 -7.50 2.34 -20.66
N ASN A 44 -7.62 1.35 -21.55
CA ASN A 44 -8.89 0.81 -22.04
C ASN A 44 -9.61 -0.11 -21.03
N LEU A 45 -8.95 -0.51 -19.94
CA LEU A 45 -9.55 -1.33 -18.89
C LEU A 45 -10.43 -0.48 -17.96
N THR A 46 -11.47 0.14 -18.52
CA THR A 46 -12.30 1.14 -17.84
C THR A 46 -13.14 0.56 -16.71
N ASN A 47 -13.39 -0.75 -16.69
CA ASN A 47 -14.11 -1.41 -15.59
C ASN A 47 -13.20 -1.98 -14.50
N LEU A 48 -11.87 -1.85 -14.64
CA LEU A 48 -10.93 -2.37 -13.65
C LEU A 48 -11.08 -1.60 -12.34
N ARG A 49 -11.37 -2.33 -11.26
CA ARG A 49 -11.58 -1.77 -9.92
C ARG A 49 -10.57 -2.25 -8.89
N ASN A 50 -10.02 -3.45 -9.07
CA ASN A 50 -9.05 -4.02 -8.15
C ASN A 50 -7.81 -4.40 -8.94
N PHE A 51 -6.72 -3.70 -8.68
CA PHE A 51 -5.43 -3.96 -9.31
C PHE A 51 -4.44 -4.40 -8.24
N TYR A 52 -4.04 -5.66 -8.31
CA TYR A 52 -3.08 -6.26 -7.39
C TYR A 52 -1.75 -6.40 -8.12
N PHE A 53 -0.76 -5.70 -7.61
CA PHE A 53 0.56 -5.61 -8.19
C PHE A 53 1.59 -6.14 -7.20
N ILE A 54 2.21 -7.26 -7.55
CA ILE A 54 3.30 -7.84 -6.78
C ILE A 54 4.61 -7.37 -7.39
N GLY A 55 5.25 -6.38 -6.76
CA GLY A 55 6.56 -5.89 -7.14
C GLY A 55 7.62 -6.93 -6.78
N ILE A 56 8.48 -7.23 -7.75
CA ILE A 56 9.77 -7.93 -7.67
C ILE A 56 9.91 -8.86 -6.46
N LEU A 57 9.67 -10.16 -6.64
CA LEU A 57 10.19 -11.16 -5.71
C LEU A 57 11.71 -11.23 -5.93
N ASP A 58 12.49 -11.23 -4.85
CA ASP A 58 13.89 -11.60 -4.96
C ASP A 58 13.90 -13.11 -5.21
N THR A 59 14.01 -13.52 -6.48
CA THR A 59 14.04 -14.91 -6.88
C THR A 59 15.36 -15.55 -6.47
N HIS A 60 15.58 -15.72 -5.17
CA HIS A 60 16.45 -16.78 -4.68
C HIS A 60 15.67 -18.10 -4.77
N GLU A 61 15.60 -18.67 -5.99
CA GLU A 61 15.99 -20.08 -6.26
C GLU A 61 15.49 -20.68 -7.58
N TYR A 62 14.59 -20.06 -8.35
CA TYR A 62 14.21 -20.64 -9.64
C TYR A 62 14.08 -19.57 -10.73
N LEU A 63 15.08 -19.56 -11.61
CA LEU A 63 15.20 -18.80 -12.86
C LEU A 63 15.52 -17.31 -12.68
N LEU A 64 16.79 -16.97 -12.91
CA LEU A 64 17.30 -15.60 -12.98
C LEU A 64 16.52 -14.76 -14.01
N PRO A 65 16.11 -13.54 -13.64
CA PRO A 65 16.39 -12.36 -14.44
C PRO A 65 17.49 -11.56 -13.73
N GLY A 66 18.46 -11.06 -14.49
CA GLY A 66 19.59 -10.32 -13.95
C GLY A 66 19.18 -9.02 -13.21
N PRO A 67 20.15 -8.35 -12.57
CA PRO A 67 19.91 -7.08 -11.88
C PRO A 67 19.38 -6.04 -12.88
N GLY A 68 18.07 -5.81 -12.86
CA GLY A 68 17.40 -4.84 -13.74
C GLY A 68 16.13 -5.31 -14.47
N GLN A 69 15.74 -6.58 -14.41
CA GLN A 69 14.52 -7.08 -15.05
C GLN A 69 13.43 -7.44 -14.02
N GLY A 70 12.56 -6.49 -13.72
CA GLY A 70 11.31 -6.70 -12.98
C GLY A 70 10.44 -5.46 -13.12
N CYS A 71 9.11 -5.59 -12.94
CA CYS A 71 8.22 -4.44 -13.04
C CYS A 71 8.64 -3.33 -12.10
N GLN A 72 9.07 -2.22 -12.67
CA GLN A 72 9.35 -1.04 -11.89
C GLN A 72 8.02 -0.38 -11.55
N ILE A 73 7.85 0.01 -10.30
CA ILE A 73 6.66 0.72 -9.80
C ILE A 73 6.32 1.97 -10.64
N GLU A 74 7.30 2.49 -11.39
CA GLU A 74 7.18 3.54 -12.40
C GLU A 74 6.10 3.26 -13.46
N GLU A 75 5.89 1.99 -13.85
CA GLU A 75 4.90 1.60 -14.84
C GLU A 75 3.46 1.90 -14.39
N LEU A 76 3.21 1.94 -13.07
CA LEU A 76 1.92 2.40 -12.53
C LEU A 76 1.61 3.85 -12.94
N GLY A 77 2.63 4.65 -13.27
CA GLY A 77 2.48 6.02 -13.74
C GLY A 77 1.56 6.15 -14.95
N CYS A 78 1.58 5.16 -15.84
CA CYS A 78 0.78 5.13 -17.07
C CYS A 78 -0.71 4.82 -16.81
N LEU A 79 -1.05 4.30 -15.63
CA LEU A 79 -2.37 3.77 -15.30
C LEU A 79 -3.31 4.81 -14.66
N HIS A 80 -3.58 5.92 -15.35
CA HIS A 80 -4.37 7.03 -14.80
C HIS A 80 -5.86 6.70 -14.54
N ASN A 81 -6.41 5.66 -15.17
CA ASN A 81 -7.81 5.23 -15.01
C ASN A 81 -8.05 4.24 -13.87
N LEU A 82 -7.01 3.90 -13.10
CA LEU A 82 -7.15 3.08 -11.90
C LEU A 82 -8.13 3.72 -10.93
N ARG A 83 -9.01 2.90 -10.40
CA ARG A 83 -10.07 3.27 -9.48
C ARG A 83 -10.28 2.15 -8.48
N GLY A 84 -10.99 2.42 -7.39
CA GLY A 84 -11.32 1.39 -6.41
C GLY A 84 -10.11 1.05 -5.53
N GLU A 85 -9.69 -0.22 -5.56
CA GLU A 85 -8.63 -0.76 -4.72
C GLU A 85 -7.35 -1.01 -5.51
N ILE A 86 -6.22 -0.58 -4.94
CA ILE A 86 -4.89 -0.94 -5.41
C ILE A 86 -4.11 -1.59 -4.27
N GLU A 87 -3.48 -2.73 -4.55
CA GLU A 87 -2.55 -3.39 -3.64
C GLU A 87 -1.17 -3.45 -4.31
N ILE A 88 -0.16 -2.96 -3.60
CA ILE A 88 1.24 -2.91 -4.04
C ILE A 88 2.06 -3.73 -3.05
N CYS A 89 2.56 -4.88 -3.48
CA CYS A 89 3.42 -5.76 -2.70
C CYS A 89 4.89 -5.65 -3.10
N GLY A 90 5.79 -6.18 -2.27
CA GLY A 90 7.23 -6.22 -2.54
C GLY A 90 7.93 -4.88 -2.38
N LEU A 91 7.38 -3.98 -1.55
CA LEU A 91 7.91 -2.64 -1.34
C LEU A 91 9.30 -2.62 -0.69
N GLN A 92 9.78 -3.76 -0.16
CA GLN A 92 11.15 -3.92 0.33
C GLN A 92 12.20 -3.82 -0.78
N ASN A 93 11.83 -4.14 -2.02
CA ASN A 93 12.74 -4.18 -3.17
C ASN A 93 12.80 -2.87 -3.95
N LEU A 94 12.04 -1.86 -3.52
CA LEU A 94 12.11 -0.53 -4.12
C LEU A 94 13.32 0.23 -3.58
N SER A 95 14.25 0.55 -4.47
CA SER A 95 15.53 1.19 -4.12
C SER A 95 15.55 2.71 -4.28
N SER A 96 14.51 3.33 -4.87
CA SER A 96 14.55 4.74 -5.26
C SER A 96 13.24 5.51 -5.06
N TYR A 97 13.30 6.62 -4.32
CA TYR A 97 12.24 7.63 -4.23
C TYR A 97 11.79 8.14 -5.61
N LYS A 98 12.72 8.32 -6.55
CA LYS A 98 12.40 8.79 -7.90
C LYS A 98 11.53 7.78 -8.65
N SER A 99 11.75 6.49 -8.44
CA SER A 99 10.93 5.44 -9.05
C SER A 99 9.54 5.40 -8.41
N ALA A 100 9.46 5.51 -7.08
CA ALA A 100 8.20 5.61 -6.37
C ALA A 100 7.34 6.81 -6.84
N THR A 101 7.93 7.99 -7.03
CA THR A 101 7.20 9.18 -7.49
C THR A 101 6.65 9.04 -8.91
N LYS A 102 7.35 8.33 -9.81
CA LYS A 102 6.84 8.04 -11.16
C LYS A 102 5.60 7.15 -11.16
N ALA A 103 5.38 6.37 -10.12
CA ALA A 103 4.13 5.62 -9.93
C ALA A 103 2.90 6.56 -9.91
N ASN A 104 3.08 7.83 -9.58
CA ASN A 104 2.07 8.90 -9.64
C ASN A 104 0.73 8.49 -9.00
N LEU A 105 0.77 7.98 -7.77
CA LEU A 105 -0.45 7.66 -7.00
C LEU A 105 -1.24 8.92 -6.66
N PHE A 106 -0.55 10.06 -6.48
CA PHE A 106 -1.18 11.35 -6.28
C PHE A 106 -2.09 11.77 -7.43
N GLY A 107 -1.72 11.49 -8.69
CA GLY A 107 -2.55 11.80 -9.86
C GLY A 107 -3.77 10.89 -10.05
N LYS A 108 -3.93 9.82 -9.26
CA LYS A 108 -4.98 8.81 -9.43
C LYS A 108 -6.15 9.04 -8.46
N SER A 109 -6.92 10.10 -8.72
CA SER A 109 -7.99 10.59 -7.85
C SER A 109 -9.19 9.63 -7.65
N ASN A 110 -9.32 8.61 -8.50
CA ASN A 110 -10.39 7.61 -8.45
C ASN A 110 -10.08 6.42 -7.53
N ILE A 111 -8.86 6.33 -6.99
CA ILE A 111 -8.48 5.29 -6.02
C ILE A 111 -9.12 5.62 -4.67
N GLN A 112 -9.82 4.63 -4.11
CA GLN A 112 -10.52 4.74 -2.83
C GLN A 112 -9.80 3.95 -1.73
N SER A 113 -9.13 2.86 -2.08
CA SER A 113 -8.39 2.01 -1.14
C SER A 113 -6.97 1.74 -1.66
N LEU A 114 -5.99 1.88 -0.78
CA LEU A 114 -4.58 1.62 -1.07
C LEU A 114 -4.04 0.67 -0.01
N LYS A 115 -3.47 -0.45 -0.46
CA LYS A 115 -2.75 -1.39 0.38
C LYS A 115 -1.28 -1.45 -0.03
N LEU A 116 -0.41 -1.19 0.94
CA LEU A 116 1.05 -1.21 0.79
C LEU A 116 1.60 -2.38 1.60
N VAL A 117 2.25 -3.32 0.94
CA VAL A 117 2.73 -4.56 1.55
C VAL A 117 4.25 -4.70 1.36
N TRP A 118 4.93 -4.88 2.47
CA TRP A 118 6.30 -5.33 2.54
C TRP A 118 6.32 -6.80 2.94
N GLU A 119 7.08 -7.61 2.23
CA GLU A 119 7.21 -9.03 2.56
C GLU A 119 8.32 -9.23 3.60
N TRP A 120 8.05 -10.16 4.52
CA TRP A 120 8.99 -10.54 5.57
C TRP A 120 10.01 -11.54 5.01
N GLU A 121 11.23 -11.07 4.78
CA GLU A 121 12.36 -11.95 4.55
C GLU A 121 12.98 -12.29 5.89
N ALA A 122 13.06 -13.57 6.21
CA ALA A 122 13.56 -14.08 7.49
C ALA A 122 15.07 -13.80 7.73
N THR A 123 15.79 -13.24 6.76
CA THR A 123 17.27 -13.28 6.73
C THR A 123 17.98 -11.92 6.72
N ALA A 124 17.26 -10.79 6.59
CA ALA A 124 17.90 -9.49 6.41
C ALA A 124 17.61 -8.51 7.57
N GLU A 125 17.95 -8.90 8.79
CA GLU A 125 17.80 -8.04 9.99
C GLU A 125 18.62 -6.73 9.91
N ASN A 126 19.57 -6.61 8.96
CA ASN A 126 20.56 -5.54 8.89
C ASN A 126 20.58 -4.68 7.61
N MET A 127 19.60 -4.77 6.70
CA MET A 127 19.57 -3.81 5.59
C MET A 127 19.03 -2.44 6.05
N TRP A 128 19.79 -1.40 5.68
CA TRP A 128 19.39 0.01 5.72
C TRP A 128 18.21 0.20 4.76
N TYR A 129 16.99 0.05 5.28
CA TYR A 129 15.78 0.27 4.49
C TYR A 129 15.65 1.75 4.20
N ASN A 130 15.59 2.11 2.93
CA ASN A 130 15.37 3.49 2.54
C ASN A 130 13.91 3.86 2.77
N THR A 131 13.64 4.46 3.94
CA THR A 131 12.31 4.96 4.31
C THR A 131 11.81 6.07 3.40
N ASP A 132 12.68 6.74 2.65
CA ASP A 132 12.28 7.85 1.79
C ASP A 132 11.45 7.34 0.61
N VAL A 133 11.59 6.06 0.23
CA VAL A 133 10.87 5.50 -0.93
C VAL A 133 9.35 5.58 -0.74
N VAL A 134 8.86 5.34 0.47
CA VAL A 134 7.42 5.40 0.76
C VAL A 134 6.87 6.83 0.74
N GLU A 135 7.71 7.87 0.95
CA GLU A 135 7.31 9.27 0.72
C GLU A 135 6.95 9.51 -0.74
N GLY A 136 7.63 8.82 -1.66
CA GLY A 136 7.35 8.91 -3.09
C GLY A 136 6.02 8.29 -3.51
N LEU A 137 5.44 7.43 -2.67
CA LEU A 137 4.15 6.76 -2.88
C LEU A 137 2.96 7.54 -2.33
N ARG A 138 3.08 8.86 -2.21
CA ARG A 138 1.99 9.74 -1.75
C ARG A 138 0.71 9.50 -2.56
N PRO A 139 -0.40 9.06 -1.94
CA PRO A 139 -1.67 8.87 -2.63
C PRO A 139 -2.43 10.19 -2.80
N HIS A 140 -3.46 10.18 -3.65
CA HIS A 140 -4.39 11.29 -3.76
C HIS A 140 -5.16 11.49 -2.44
N SER A 141 -5.49 12.72 -2.11
CA SER A 141 -6.25 13.09 -0.89
C SER A 141 -7.68 12.54 -0.84
N ASN A 142 -8.17 11.87 -1.89
CA ASN A 142 -9.53 11.29 -1.94
C ASN A 142 -9.59 9.90 -1.32
N LEU A 143 -8.43 9.33 -0.99
CA LEU A 143 -8.30 8.01 -0.40
C LEU A 143 -9.18 7.88 0.85
N LYS A 144 -9.91 6.77 0.93
CA LYS A 144 -10.83 6.46 2.03
C LYS A 144 -10.30 5.36 2.94
N SER A 145 -9.55 4.41 2.40
CA SER A 145 -8.94 3.31 3.17
C SER A 145 -7.45 3.20 2.87
N LEU A 146 -6.65 3.04 3.91
CA LEU A 146 -5.21 2.81 3.83
C LEU A 146 -4.84 1.58 4.65
N SER A 147 -4.21 0.60 4.01
CA SER A 147 -3.63 -0.56 4.69
C SER A 147 -2.12 -0.58 4.49
N ILE A 148 -1.38 -0.73 5.59
CA ILE A 148 0.08 -0.84 5.61
C ILE A 148 0.44 -2.13 6.35
N LYS A 149 1.13 -3.04 5.67
CA LYS A 149 1.55 -4.33 6.21
C LYS A 149 3.06 -4.53 6.09
N GLY A 150 3.71 -4.97 7.16
CA GLY A 150 5.12 -5.35 7.14
C GLY A 150 6.08 -4.16 7.12
N PHE A 151 5.61 -2.96 7.48
CA PHE A 151 6.38 -1.72 7.31
C PHE A 151 7.73 -1.77 8.05
N LYS A 152 8.82 -1.63 7.29
CA LYS A 152 10.20 -1.73 7.79
C LYS A 152 10.79 -0.38 8.24
N GLY A 153 10.05 0.71 8.12
CA GLY A 153 10.48 2.04 8.55
C GLY A 153 10.25 2.30 10.04
N SER A 154 11.06 3.19 10.62
CA SER A 154 10.91 3.63 12.01
C SER A 154 9.85 4.73 12.18
N LYS A 155 9.59 5.51 11.12
CA LYS A 155 8.63 6.62 11.09
C LYS A 155 7.70 6.50 9.90
N PHE A 156 6.44 6.87 10.09
CA PHE A 156 5.45 6.94 9.02
C PHE A 156 5.73 8.10 8.06
N PRO A 157 5.31 7.97 6.79
CA PRO A 157 5.43 9.04 5.82
C PRO A 157 4.70 10.32 6.23
N SER A 158 5.27 11.47 5.89
CA SER A 158 4.75 12.81 6.13
C SER A 158 3.35 13.01 5.56
N TRP A 159 3.04 12.36 4.43
CA TRP A 159 1.75 12.48 3.77
C TRP A 159 0.60 11.78 4.51
N THR A 160 0.88 10.90 5.47
CA THR A 160 -0.18 10.14 6.19
C THR A 160 -1.18 11.05 6.90
N LEU A 161 -0.71 12.08 7.59
CA LEU A 161 -1.56 13.07 8.27
C LEU A 161 -2.21 14.09 7.31
N ALA A 162 -1.75 14.14 6.05
CA ALA A 162 -2.34 15.00 5.03
C ALA A 162 -3.61 14.39 4.39
N LEU A 163 -3.90 13.11 4.64
CA LEU A 163 -5.05 12.38 4.09
C LEU A 163 -6.33 12.65 4.87
N ARG A 164 -6.84 13.89 4.80
CA ARG A 164 -8.00 14.32 5.60
C ARG A 164 -9.31 13.56 5.33
N ASN A 165 -9.43 12.91 4.18
CA ASN A 165 -10.63 12.14 3.80
C ASN A 165 -10.60 10.67 4.22
N LEU A 166 -9.53 10.24 4.88
CA LEU A 166 -9.31 8.86 5.27
C LEU A 166 -10.30 8.45 6.36
N VAL A 167 -11.00 7.34 6.13
CA VAL A 167 -12.04 6.77 7.00
C VAL A 167 -11.53 5.54 7.73
N GLU A 168 -10.66 4.78 7.09
CA GLU A 168 -10.14 3.52 7.59
C GLU A 168 -8.62 3.45 7.46
N ILE A 169 -7.96 3.02 8.54
CA ILE A 169 -6.54 2.69 8.57
C ILE A 169 -6.37 1.28 9.13
N LYS A 170 -5.61 0.44 8.44
CA LYS A 170 -5.19 -0.88 8.92
C LYS A 170 -3.67 -0.97 8.97
N LEU A 171 -3.12 -1.27 10.13
CA LEU A 171 -1.69 -1.43 10.36
C LEU A 171 -1.41 -2.85 10.84
N GLU A 172 -0.51 -3.54 10.15
CA GLU A 172 -0.15 -4.93 10.44
C GLU A 172 1.38 -5.09 10.35
N ASP A 173 1.97 -5.85 11.28
CA ASP A 173 3.38 -6.23 11.26
C ASP A 173 4.35 -5.02 11.13
N LEU A 174 4.23 -4.02 12.02
CA LEU A 174 5.08 -2.82 12.00
C LEU A 174 6.48 -3.11 12.58
N GLY A 175 7.34 -3.72 11.78
CA GLY A 175 8.58 -4.37 12.22
C GLY A 175 9.63 -3.49 12.92
N ARG A 176 9.73 -2.18 12.66
CA ARG A 176 10.71 -1.28 13.33
C ARG A 176 10.08 -0.02 13.94
N CYS A 177 8.77 0.08 13.91
CA CYS A 177 8.07 1.30 14.28
C CYS A 177 7.88 1.37 15.80
N GLU A 178 8.59 2.28 16.45
CA GLU A 178 8.49 2.47 17.92
C GLU A 178 7.36 3.41 18.33
N GLN A 179 6.86 4.23 17.40
CA GLN A 179 5.82 5.24 17.61
C GLN A 179 4.91 5.33 16.38
N VAL A 180 3.61 5.25 16.61
CA VAL A 180 2.59 5.46 15.57
C VAL A 180 2.34 6.95 15.32
N SER A 181 1.99 7.31 14.08
CA SER A 181 1.52 8.67 13.77
C SER A 181 0.27 9.03 14.58
N PRO A 182 0.03 10.32 14.85
CA PRO A 182 -1.13 10.79 15.59
C PRO A 182 -2.41 10.74 14.75
N PHE A 183 -2.89 9.53 14.46
CA PHE A 183 -4.01 9.30 13.54
C PHE A 183 -5.34 9.85 14.05
N GLY A 184 -5.51 10.07 15.36
CA GLY A 184 -6.69 10.76 15.91
C GLY A 184 -6.84 12.21 15.47
N HIS A 185 -5.82 12.81 14.84
CA HIS A 185 -5.91 14.14 14.22
C HIS A 185 -6.62 14.12 12.86
N LEU A 186 -6.92 12.93 12.30
CA LEU A 186 -7.59 12.79 11.03
C LEU A 186 -9.11 12.98 11.20
N PRO A 187 -9.71 13.97 10.53
CA PRO A 187 -11.08 14.41 10.84
C PRO A 187 -12.17 13.43 10.41
N CYS A 188 -11.88 12.52 9.47
CA CYS A 188 -12.84 11.55 8.95
C CYS A 188 -12.60 10.11 9.42
N LEU A 189 -11.56 9.89 10.22
CA LEU A 189 -11.15 8.54 10.62
C LEU A 189 -12.20 7.93 11.54
N GLN A 190 -12.69 6.75 11.19
CA GLN A 190 -13.71 6.01 11.95
C GLN A 190 -13.18 4.64 12.39
N ILE A 191 -12.35 4.01 11.56
CA ILE A 191 -11.81 2.67 11.79
C ILE A 191 -10.29 2.76 11.85
N LEU A 192 -9.73 2.34 12.96
CA LEU A 192 -8.29 2.14 13.10
C LEU A 192 -8.03 0.73 13.64
N GLU A 193 -7.52 -0.14 12.77
CA GLU A 193 -7.13 -1.50 13.10
C GLU A 193 -5.61 -1.59 13.22
N MET A 194 -5.11 -2.14 14.33
CA MET A 194 -3.68 -2.33 14.54
C MET A 194 -3.40 -3.72 15.08
N THR A 195 -2.58 -4.49 14.36
CA THR A 195 -2.26 -5.90 14.67
C THR A 195 -0.76 -6.14 14.57
N SER A 196 -0.23 -7.08 15.37
CA SER A 196 1.18 -7.48 15.33
C SER A 196 2.20 -6.32 15.41
N LEU A 197 2.03 -5.44 16.40
CA LEU A 197 2.86 -4.25 16.60
C LEU A 197 4.13 -4.53 17.43
N GLY A 198 4.94 -5.50 17.00
CA GLY A 198 5.98 -6.13 17.84
C GLY A 198 7.06 -5.21 18.45
N ASN A 199 7.25 -3.99 17.92
CA ASN A 199 8.23 -3.02 18.43
C ASN A 199 7.60 -1.70 18.92
N LEU A 200 6.27 -1.59 18.94
CA LEU A 200 5.58 -0.39 19.39
C LEU A 200 5.66 -0.28 20.92
N LYS A 201 6.38 0.73 21.43
CA LYS A 201 6.62 0.87 22.88
C LYS A 201 5.53 1.68 23.59
N ARG A 202 4.95 2.67 22.91
CA ARG A 202 4.00 3.62 23.51
C ARG A 202 3.01 4.17 22.50
N ILE A 203 1.78 4.37 22.96
CA ILE A 203 0.80 5.27 22.35
C ILE A 203 0.61 6.43 23.33
N GLY A 204 1.09 7.63 22.96
CA GLY A 204 0.98 8.83 23.80
C GLY A 204 -0.27 9.64 23.49
N ASN A 205 -0.55 10.66 24.32
CA ASN A 205 -1.72 11.54 24.22
C ASN A 205 -1.84 12.23 22.85
N GLU A 206 -0.69 12.47 22.19
CA GLU A 206 -0.63 13.00 20.84
C GLU A 206 -1.43 12.16 19.84
N PHE A 207 -1.68 10.89 20.13
CA PHE A 207 -2.37 9.97 19.24
C PHE A 207 -3.86 10.29 19.06
N TYR A 208 -4.52 10.79 20.10
CA TYR A 208 -5.98 10.82 20.19
C TYR A 208 -6.64 12.02 19.51
N GLY A 209 -5.88 13.02 19.06
CA GLY A 209 -6.48 14.28 18.61
C GLY A 209 -6.96 15.14 19.78
N ARG A 210 -7.26 16.41 19.51
CA ARG A 210 -7.90 17.25 20.53
C ARG A 210 -9.26 16.64 20.85
N GLU A 211 -9.54 16.44 22.14
CA GLU A 211 -10.90 16.21 22.62
C GLU A 211 -11.76 17.39 22.17
N ILE A 212 -12.55 17.19 21.12
CA ILE A 212 -13.64 18.11 20.80
C ILE A 212 -14.80 17.64 21.67
N LEU A 213 -15.01 18.34 22.78
CA LEU A 213 -16.21 18.30 23.61
C LEU A 213 -17.40 18.82 22.79
N ASP A 214 -17.84 18.08 21.79
CA ASP A 214 -19.14 18.27 21.15
C ASP A 214 -19.86 16.92 21.11
N SER A 215 -21.09 16.94 21.62
CA SER A 215 -21.96 15.81 21.96
C SER A 215 -22.44 14.95 20.78
N ASP A 216 -21.79 15.02 19.62
CA ASP A 216 -22.26 14.39 18.37
C ASP A 216 -21.14 13.72 17.55
N THR A 217 -19.97 13.51 18.15
CA THR A 217 -18.86 12.83 17.45
C THR A 217 -19.07 11.32 17.42
N ARG A 218 -19.27 10.79 16.21
CA ARG A 218 -19.14 9.37 15.89
C ARG A 218 -17.75 8.92 16.31
N GLY A 219 -17.66 8.23 17.43
CA GLY A 219 -16.39 7.84 18.04
C GLY A 219 -15.47 7.10 17.07
N VAL A 220 -14.18 7.39 17.14
CA VAL A 220 -13.14 6.60 16.47
C VAL A 220 -13.14 5.22 17.11
N VAL A 221 -13.51 4.19 16.36
CA VAL A 221 -13.41 2.81 16.83
C VAL A 221 -11.96 2.38 16.64
N VAL A 222 -11.18 2.49 17.72
CA VAL A 222 -9.84 1.91 17.79
C VAL A 222 -9.99 0.43 18.10
N VAL A 223 -9.79 -0.43 17.10
CA VAL A 223 -9.69 -1.88 17.29
C VAL A 223 -8.21 -2.25 17.27
N ALA A 224 -7.57 -2.12 18.43
CA ALA A 224 -6.34 -2.84 18.76
C ALA A 224 -6.76 -3.88 19.83
N VAL A 225 -6.33 -5.14 19.84
CA VAL A 225 -4.96 -5.62 19.95
C VAL A 225 -4.97 -7.13 19.66
N ARG A 226 -4.02 -7.63 18.84
CA ARG A 226 -3.52 -9.01 18.95
C ARG A 226 -2.00 -8.99 18.76
N GLY A 227 -1.29 -9.28 19.84
CA GLY A 227 0.17 -9.35 19.93
C GLY A 227 0.62 -9.49 21.40
N HIS A 228 1.69 -10.26 21.66
CA HIS A 228 2.15 -10.72 22.98
C HIS A 228 2.74 -9.63 23.92
N GLN A 229 2.57 -8.34 23.64
CA GLN A 229 3.19 -7.26 24.44
C GLN A 229 2.17 -6.25 24.97
N SER A 230 2.39 -5.81 26.20
CA SER A 230 1.57 -4.80 26.87
C SER A 230 1.86 -3.42 26.26
N ILE A 231 0.90 -2.84 25.54
CA ILE A 231 0.99 -1.46 25.06
C ILE A 231 0.56 -0.55 26.21
N CYS A 232 1.47 0.31 26.67
CA CYS A 232 1.12 1.34 27.65
C CYS A 232 0.37 2.48 26.96
N PHE A 233 -0.89 2.69 27.37
CA PHE A 233 -1.65 3.89 27.07
C PHE A 233 -1.34 4.92 28.16
N GLN A 234 -0.72 6.03 27.79
CA GLN A 234 -0.65 7.19 28.67
C GLN A 234 -1.88 8.06 28.38
N HIS A 235 -2.57 8.48 29.44
CA HIS A 235 -3.68 9.44 29.44
C HIS A 235 -3.16 10.81 29.89
#